data_AF-A0A6A4V1C6-F1
#
_entry.id   AF-A0A6A4V1C6-F1
#
_cell.length_a   1.000
_cell.length_b   1.000
_cell.length_c   1.000
_cell.angle_alpha   90.00
_cell.angle_beta   90.00
_cell.angle_gamma   90.00
#
_symmetry.space_group_name_H-M   'P 1'
#
loop_
_entity.id
_entity.type
_entity.pdbx_description
1 polymer ?
#
loop_
_entity_poly.entity_id
_entity_poly.type
_entity_poly.pdbx_seq_one_letter_code
_entity_poly.pdbx_strand_id
1 'polypeptide(L)'
;MNEVLPHDPQARRQFVTSGCLRKVQEIQAEPGTELREYINTINNCFPEEIVRYYSPGYSEHLLERLETYEPDWTDGAREDWQQDAAAPSGITA
;
A
#
# COMPACT_ATOMS: atom_id res chain seq x y z
N MET A 1 -18.56 -26.62 -3.77
CA MET A 1 -17.44 -26.41 -2.83
C MET A 1 -17.78 -25.17 -2.03
N ASN A 2 -17.64 -25.21 -0.70
CA ASN A 2 -18.13 -24.14 0.18
C ASN A 2 -17.25 -22.89 -0.02
N GLU A 3 -17.69 -21.98 -0.89
CA GLU A 3 -17.01 -20.76 -1.29
C GLU A 3 -17.11 -19.69 -0.19
N VAL A 4 -16.52 -19.98 0.97
CA VAL A 4 -16.61 -19.09 2.14
C VAL A 4 -15.89 -17.77 1.86
N LEU A 5 -14.77 -17.76 1.15
CA LEU A 5 -14.01 -16.52 0.87
C LEU A 5 -14.74 -15.48 -0.01
N PRO A 6 -15.29 -15.81 -1.18
CA PRO A 6 -15.94 -14.79 -2.02
C PRO A 6 -17.25 -14.25 -1.41
N HIS A 7 -17.94 -15.02 -0.57
CA HIS A 7 -19.24 -14.65 -0.02
C HIS A 7 -19.20 -14.15 1.44
N ASP A 8 -18.12 -14.40 2.19
CA ASP A 8 -17.99 -13.99 3.60
C ASP A 8 -16.98 -12.83 3.78
N PRO A 9 -17.45 -11.57 3.97
CA PRO A 9 -16.59 -10.43 4.24
C PRO A 9 -15.77 -10.57 5.54
N GLN A 10 -16.26 -11.29 6.55
CA GLN A 10 -15.54 -11.50 7.80
C GLN A 10 -14.36 -12.46 7.59
N ALA A 11 -14.58 -13.56 6.85
CA ALA A 11 -13.51 -14.48 6.48
C ALA A 11 -12.42 -13.79 5.65
N ARG A 12 -12.80 -12.94 4.69
CA ARG A 12 -11.84 -12.12 3.92
C ARG A 12 -11.00 -11.22 4.81
N ARG A 13 -11.64 -10.50 5.73
CA ARG A 13 -10.92 -9.64 6.69
C ARG A 13 -9.94 -10.46 7.54
N GLN A 14 -10.39 -11.59 8.08
CA GLN A 14 -9.55 -12.49 8.88
C GLN A 14 -8.34 -12.97 8.07
N PHE A 15 -8.55 -13.41 6.83
CA PHE A 15 -7.49 -13.87 5.92
C PHE A 15 -6.42 -12.81 5.65
N VAL A 16 -6.82 -11.55 5.51
CA VAL A 16 -5.88 -10.43 5.35
C VAL A 16 -5.14 -10.16 6.66
N THR A 17 -5.86 -10.01 7.76
CA THR A 17 -5.26 -9.65 9.07
C THR A 17 -4.38 -10.74 9.68
N SER A 18 -4.60 -12.01 9.32
CA SER A 18 -3.74 -13.13 9.75
C SER A 18 -2.44 -13.24 8.94
N GLY A 19 -2.29 -12.42 7.89
CA GLY A 19 -1.13 -12.45 6.99
C GLY A 19 -1.21 -13.54 5.91
N CYS A 20 -2.34 -14.24 5.74
CA CYS A 20 -2.47 -15.24 4.69
C CYS A 20 -2.36 -14.61 3.29
N LEU A 21 -2.97 -13.43 3.07
CA LEU A 21 -2.87 -12.74 1.78
C LEU A 21 -1.43 -12.34 1.46
N ARG A 22 -0.66 -11.89 2.45
CA ARG A 22 0.77 -11.58 2.29
C ARG A 22 1.56 -12.80 1.84
N LYS A 23 1.35 -13.95 2.49
CA LYS A 23 2.01 -15.20 2.09
C LYS A 23 1.68 -15.58 0.65
N VAL A 24 0.43 -15.39 0.21
CA VAL A 24 0.03 -15.64 -1.18
C VAL A 24 0.81 -14.76 -2.15
N GLN A 25 1.04 -13.49 -1.83
CA GLN A 25 1.84 -12.59 -2.68
C GLN A 25 3.34 -12.95 -2.70
N GLU A 26 3.85 -13.57 -1.64
CA GLU A 26 5.25 -14.02 -1.55
C GLU A 26 5.52 -15.31 -2.35
N ILE A 27 4.48 -16.02 -2.81
CA ILE A 27 4.63 -17.24 -3.62
C ILE A 27 5.07 -16.87 -5.04
N GLN A 28 6.24 -17.37 -5.44
CA GLN A 28 6.70 -17.31 -6.82
C GLN A 28 6.06 -18.43 -7.64
N ALA A 29 5.15 -18.06 -8.54
CA ALA A 29 4.50 -18.98 -9.46
C ALA A 29 4.76 -18.58 -10.91
N GLU A 30 5.23 -19.54 -11.71
CA GLU A 30 5.48 -19.36 -13.13
C GLU A 30 4.16 -19.10 -13.88
N PRO A 31 4.14 -18.15 -14.84
CA PRO A 31 2.96 -17.91 -15.67
C PRO A 31 2.50 -19.18 -16.40
N GLY A 32 1.19 -19.42 -16.44
CA GLY A 32 0.60 -20.60 -17.10
C GLY A 32 0.59 -21.87 -16.25
N THR A 33 1.10 -21.82 -15.01
CA THR A 33 0.96 -22.94 -14.06
C THR A 33 -0.40 -22.90 -13.36
N GLU A 34 -0.89 -24.07 -12.95
CA GLU A 34 -2.10 -24.17 -12.12
C GLU A 34 -1.96 -23.39 -10.81
N LEU A 35 -0.75 -23.33 -10.24
CA LEU A 35 -0.46 -22.56 -9.04
C LEU A 35 -0.72 -21.06 -9.26
N ARG A 36 -0.32 -20.51 -10.41
CA ARG A 36 -0.59 -19.11 -10.76
C ARG A 36 -2.09 -18.84 -10.88
N GLU A 37 -2.84 -19.77 -11.46
CA GLU A 37 -4.31 -19.65 -11.57
C GLU A 37 -4.97 -19.65 -10.19
N TYR A 38 -4.56 -20.53 -9.27
CA TYR A 38 -5.06 -20.52 -7.89
C TYR A 38 -4.77 -19.21 -7.16
N ILE A 39 -3.56 -18.67 -7.30
CA ILE A 39 -3.20 -17.36 -6.74
C ILE A 39 -4.10 -16.26 -7.31
N ASN A 40 -4.36 -16.29 -8.63
CA ASN A 40 -5.23 -15.32 -9.28
C ASN A 40 -6.68 -15.41 -8.78
N THR A 41 -7.21 -16.62 -8.60
CA THR A 41 -8.55 -16.84 -7.99
C THR A 41 -8.63 -16.27 -6.57
N ILE A 42 -7.60 -16.48 -5.75
CA ILE A 42 -7.55 -15.91 -4.39
C ILE A 42 -7.50 -14.38 -4.46
N ASN A 43 -6.65 -13.81 -5.31
CA ASN A 43 -6.52 -12.36 -5.47
C ASN A 43 -7.84 -11.71 -5.91
N ASN A 44 -8.62 -12.36 -6.78
CA ASN A 44 -9.93 -11.87 -7.24
C ASN A 44 -11.00 -11.77 -6.13
N CYS A 45 -10.75 -12.34 -4.93
CA CYS A 45 -11.63 -12.17 -3.78
C CYS A 45 -11.43 -10.82 -3.07
N PHE A 46 -10.38 -10.07 -3.42
CA PHE A 46 -9.96 -8.83 -2.77
C PHE A 46 -9.85 -7.67 -3.79
N PRO A 47 -10.04 -6.41 -3.35
CA PRO A 47 -9.74 -5.24 -4.16
C PRO A 47 -8.27 -5.20 -4.59
N GLU A 48 -8.01 -4.66 -5.78
CA GLU A 48 -6.66 -4.60 -6.33
C GLU A 48 -5.69 -3.81 -5.45
N GLU A 49 -6.18 -2.78 -4.75
CA GLU A 49 -5.38 -1.95 -3.85
C GLU A 49 -4.88 -2.76 -2.66
N ILE A 50 -5.70 -3.68 -2.14
CA ILE A 50 -5.29 -4.58 -1.05
C ILE A 50 -4.24 -5.56 -1.55
N VAL A 51 -4.46 -6.16 -2.73
CA VAL A 51 -3.50 -7.10 -3.32
C VAL A 51 -2.15 -6.41 -3.59
N ARG A 52 -2.18 -5.21 -4.18
CA ARG A 52 -0.98 -4.39 -4.44
C ARG A 52 -0.27 -4.01 -3.14
N TYR A 53 -1.01 -3.60 -2.11
CA TYR A 53 -0.43 -3.25 -0.82
C TYR A 53 0.44 -4.37 -0.22
N TYR A 54 0.02 -5.63 -0.38
CA TYR A 54 0.79 -6.79 0.08
C TYR A 54 1.77 -7.34 -0.97
N SER A 55 1.80 -6.79 -2.18
CA SER A 55 2.70 -7.23 -3.24
C SER A 55 4.15 -6.84 -2.91
N PRO A 56 5.13 -7.73 -3.14
CA PRO A 56 6.55 -7.40 -2.95
C PRO A 56 6.95 -6.16 -3.74
N GLY A 57 7.70 -5.25 -3.11
CA GLY A 57 8.21 -4.04 -3.77
C GLY A 57 7.19 -2.88 -3.91
N TYR A 58 5.91 -3.07 -3.55
CA TYR A 58 4.92 -2.00 -3.69
C TYR A 58 5.24 -0.78 -2.82
N SER A 59 5.82 -0.97 -1.64
CA SER A 59 6.27 0.13 -0.79
C SER A 59 7.34 0.99 -1.45
N GLU A 60 8.25 0.38 -2.20
CA GLU A 60 9.30 1.09 -2.94
C GLU A 60 8.70 1.89 -4.10
N HIS A 61 7.75 1.28 -4.82
CA HIS A 61 6.98 1.98 -5.85
C HIS A 61 6.20 3.19 -5.30
N LEU A 62 5.68 3.11 -4.08
CA LEU A 62 5.05 4.26 -3.42
C LEU A 62 6.07 5.37 -3.11
N LEU A 63 7.29 5.02 -2.70
CA LEU A 63 8.36 5.98 -2.45
C LEU A 63 8.81 6.68 -3.74
N GLU A 64 8.99 5.94 -4.83
CA GLU A 64 9.30 6.52 -6.16
C GLU A 64 8.21 7.51 -6.61
N ARG A 65 6.94 7.17 -6.34
CA ARG A 65 5.82 8.07 -6.62
C ARG A 65 5.82 9.30 -5.73
N LEU A 66 6.26 9.19 -4.47
CA LEU A 66 6.37 10.33 -3.56
C LEU A 66 7.44 11.31 -4.02
N GLU A 67 8.55 10.84 -4.59
CA GLU A 67 9.63 11.69 -5.12
C GLU A 67 9.16 12.59 -6.28
N THR A 68 8.19 12.10 -7.05
CA THR A 68 7.61 12.81 -8.21
C THR A 68 6.27 13.48 -7.89
N TYR A 69 5.78 13.36 -6.65
CA TYR A 69 4.52 13.94 -6.24
C TYR A 69 4.67 15.42 -5.94
N GLU A 70 4.10 16.27 -6.80
CA GLU A 70 3.91 17.68 -6.51
C GLU A 70 2.54 17.86 -5.84
N PRO A 71 2.49 18.10 -4.51
CA PRO A 71 1.24 18.44 -3.84
C PRO A 71 0.65 19.72 -4.43
N ASP A 72 -0.59 19.63 -4.91
CA ASP A 72 -1.37 20.79 -5.30
C ASP A 72 -1.88 21.50 -4.04
N TRP A 73 -1.14 22.53 -3.61
CA TRP A 73 -1.47 23.31 -2.42
C TRP A 73 -2.50 24.42 -2.69
N THR A 74 -3.40 24.28 -3.68
CA THR A 74 -4.30 25.38 -4.07
C THR A 74 -5.49 25.64 -3.15
N ASP A 75 -5.47 25.15 -1.91
CA ASP A 75 -6.37 25.59 -0.85
C ASP A 75 -5.60 25.95 0.44
N GLY A 76 -5.14 27.20 0.51
CA GLY A 76 -5.03 27.99 1.75
C GLY A 76 -3.93 27.69 2.80
N ALA A 77 -3.07 26.68 2.69
CA ALA A 77 -2.17 26.29 3.79
C ALA A 77 -0.73 26.86 3.74
N ARG A 78 -0.48 27.92 2.96
CA ARG A 78 0.88 28.30 2.55
C ARG A 78 1.63 29.33 3.41
N GLU A 79 1.23 29.60 4.65
CA GLU A 79 1.87 30.69 5.42
C GLU A 79 2.43 30.36 6.83
N ASP A 80 2.28 29.14 7.37
CA ASP A 80 2.73 28.88 8.76
C ASP A 80 4.15 28.30 8.88
N TRP A 81 4.61 27.49 7.91
CA TRP A 81 5.85 26.71 8.03
C TRP A 81 7.15 27.47 7.68
N GLN A 82 7.09 28.77 7.37
CA GLN A 82 8.26 29.57 7.02
C GLN A 82 8.77 30.43 8.19
N GLN A 83 7.98 30.62 9.26
CA GLN A 83 8.28 31.61 10.30
C GLN A 83 9.21 31.08 11.42
N ASP A 84 9.26 29.76 11.65
CA ASP A 84 10.05 29.16 12.73
C ASP A 84 11.52 28.84 12.39
N ALA A 85 11.96 29.06 11.14
CA ALA A 85 13.33 28.75 10.71
C ALA A 85 14.35 29.89 10.91
N ALA A 86 13.94 31.05 11.45
CA ALA A 86 14.85 32.16 11.74
C ALA A 86 15.48 32.01 13.14
N ALA A 87 16.62 31.31 13.22
CA ALA A 87 17.45 31.30 14.42
C ALA A 87 17.90 32.75 14.76
N PRO A 88 17.78 33.23 16.01
CA PRO A 88 18.30 34.53 16.40
C PRO A 88 19.83 34.49 16.51
N SER A 89 20.51 34.77 15.40
CA SER A 89 21.95 35.06 15.38
C SER A 89 22.17 36.50 15.81
N GLY A 90 22.20 36.75 17.12
CA GLY A 90 22.36 38.10 17.64
C GLY A 90 22.75 38.15 19.12
N ILE A 91 23.94 37.65 19.47
CA ILE A 91 24.66 38.14 20.65
C ILE A 91 25.94 38.80 20.11
N THR A 92 25.88 40.11 19.92
CA THR A 92 27.07 40.96 19.77
C THR A 92 27.67 41.13 21.17
N ALA A 93 28.93 40.71 21.33
CA ALA A 93 29.75 40.93 22.51
C ALA A 93 30.29 42.37 22.56
#